data_AF-A0A1Q9EEP5-F1
#
_entry.id   AF-A0A1Q9EEP5-F1
#
_cell.length_a   1.000
_cell.length_b   1.000
_cell.length_c   1.000
_cell.angle_alpha   90.00
_cell.angle_beta   90.00
_cell.angle_gamma   90.00
#
_symmetry.space_group_name_H-M   'P 1'
#
loop_
_entity.id
_entity.type
_entity.pdbx_description
1 polymer ?
#
loop_
_entity_poly.entity_id
_entity_poly.type
_entity_poly.pdbx_seq_one_letter_code
_entity_poly.pdbx_strand_id
1 'polypeptide(L)'
;MLELSHIVPLPGEAHSLDLRPPKKKPPTMLDMANQSQAKIMDDFKEFAASGIHSRNARQRTTAASNIFQSLRPCVLYFLAAFCVLASCAPITVSAVGLTSSVGFGFIIMSSILYTVAAISCVFFVRRALKSDDFTLALDKLHKFVVTFELEWGQVTGLEWRMYALAWVLMVAGFGAALGLEEWKISQEAWQVDLTPGVYDIATITRIVCGVLSFIAFTMCSAAVVLADYVQSHLLLGLDKSLDCWCCSVLDGDFSSAVDSWNCMQALLKAIGKEIASGFLAAQTVGAIGVIYVLASSVTFAFQSRFQLDIAAVESLSSLPLLLLFALNMRVCSHGAALTEKCRAIPAFVNQIPSQDADPIDLDRTYLVRFIADSSAGFFVKDIKLTREMFMKNFIMVGGILSGFVGVLSRFN
;
A
#
# COMPACT_ATOMS: atom_id res chain seq x y z
N MET A 1 -73.81 -32.45 72.13
CA MET A 1 -74.58 -31.22 72.37
C MET A 1 -73.66 -30.08 71.98
N LEU A 2 -73.99 -29.43 70.87
CA LEU A 2 -73.46 -28.20 70.22
C LEU A 2 -72.15 -27.57 70.72
N GLU A 3 -71.19 -27.41 69.79
CA GLU A 3 -70.62 -26.08 69.47
C GLU A 3 -69.97 -26.10 68.07
N LEU A 4 -70.61 -25.40 67.12
CA LEU A 4 -70.10 -25.06 65.80
C LEU A 4 -69.35 -23.73 65.93
N SER A 5 -68.04 -23.72 65.74
CA SER A 5 -67.23 -22.51 65.71
C SER A 5 -67.09 -21.97 64.28
N HIS A 6 -67.38 -20.67 64.17
CA HIS A 6 -67.27 -19.81 63.00
C HIS A 6 -65.87 -19.83 62.35
N ILE A 7 -65.84 -20.00 61.02
CA ILE A 7 -64.67 -19.68 60.19
C ILE A 7 -64.83 -18.24 59.69
N VAL A 8 -63.90 -17.38 60.07
CA VAL A 8 -63.73 -16.00 59.60
C VAL A 8 -62.86 -16.02 58.32
N PRO A 9 -63.25 -15.36 57.22
CA PRO A 9 -62.39 -15.24 56.05
C PRO A 9 -61.36 -14.11 56.25
N LEU A 10 -60.08 -14.41 56.03
CA LEU A 10 -58.99 -13.44 56.03
C LEU A 10 -59.01 -12.57 54.75
N PRO A 11 -58.57 -11.30 54.85
CA PRO A 11 -58.70 -10.30 53.79
C PRO A 11 -57.62 -10.43 52.71
N GLY A 12 -57.96 -9.92 51.53
CA GLY A 12 -57.29 -10.12 50.25
C GLY A 12 -55.81 -9.72 50.17
N GLU A 13 -55.06 -10.55 49.47
CA GLU A 13 -53.71 -10.28 49.00
C GLU A 13 -53.74 -9.18 47.93
N ALA A 14 -53.12 -8.05 48.24
CA ALA A 14 -52.84 -7.01 47.28
C ALA A 14 -51.70 -7.47 46.35
N HIS A 15 -52.02 -7.65 45.06
CA HIS A 15 -51.03 -7.83 43.99
C HIS A 15 -50.11 -6.61 43.91
N SER A 16 -48.91 -6.73 44.49
CA SER A 16 -47.83 -5.79 44.25
C SER A 16 -47.26 -6.03 42.84
N LEU A 17 -47.45 -5.06 41.96
CA LEU A 17 -46.80 -5.01 40.65
C LEU A 17 -45.28 -4.90 40.87
N ASP A 18 -44.56 -5.99 40.60
CA ASP A 18 -43.11 -6.08 40.63
C ASP A 18 -42.52 -5.22 39.49
N LEU A 19 -42.35 -3.92 39.74
CA LEU A 19 -41.70 -2.94 38.87
C LEU A 19 -40.18 -3.13 38.84
N ARG A 20 -39.70 -4.36 38.61
CA ARG A 20 -38.27 -4.57 38.35
C ARG A 20 -37.93 -4.00 36.97
N PRO A 21 -36.97 -3.07 36.88
CA PRO A 21 -36.51 -2.58 35.59
C PRO A 21 -36.03 -3.77 34.75
N PRO A 22 -36.32 -3.79 33.44
CA PRO A 22 -35.92 -4.89 32.58
C PRO A 22 -34.41 -5.08 32.69
N LYS A 23 -33.98 -6.31 33.02
CA LYS A 23 -32.57 -6.68 33.08
C LYS A 23 -31.92 -6.30 31.75
N LYS A 24 -31.08 -5.26 31.75
CA LYS A 24 -30.30 -4.87 30.58
C LYS A 24 -29.47 -6.07 30.15
N LYS A 25 -29.64 -6.48 28.89
CA LYS A 25 -28.87 -7.55 28.28
C LYS A 25 -27.38 -7.16 28.37
N PRO A 26 -26.48 -8.04 28.83
CA PRO A 26 -25.06 -7.72 28.88
C PRO A 26 -24.56 -7.33 27.48
N PRO A 27 -23.74 -6.28 27.36
CA PRO A 27 -23.24 -5.82 26.07
C PRO A 27 -22.45 -6.92 25.38
N THR A 28 -22.64 -7.06 24.07
CA THR A 28 -21.85 -8.02 23.29
C THR A 28 -20.41 -7.54 23.14
N MET A 29 -19.48 -8.44 22.81
CA MET A 29 -18.09 -8.04 22.49
C MET A 29 -18.01 -7.01 21.37
N LEU A 30 -18.94 -7.06 20.40
CA LEU A 30 -19.04 -6.06 19.34
C LEU A 30 -19.47 -4.70 19.90
N ASP A 31 -20.43 -4.67 20.82
CA ASP A 31 -20.88 -3.43 21.48
C ASP A 31 -19.76 -2.82 22.33
N MET A 32 -18.98 -3.65 23.03
CA MET A 32 -17.82 -3.19 23.81
C MET A 32 -16.70 -2.67 22.92
N ALA A 33 -16.44 -3.31 21.77
CA ALA A 33 -15.48 -2.82 20.79
C ALA A 33 -15.92 -1.47 20.19
N ASN A 34 -17.21 -1.34 19.83
CA ASN A 34 -17.77 -0.10 19.30
C ASN A 34 -17.80 1.03 20.36
N GLN A 35 -18.14 0.72 21.62
CA GLN A 35 -18.10 1.69 22.71
C GLN A 35 -16.67 2.12 23.06
N SER A 36 -15.71 1.19 23.05
CA SER A 36 -14.30 1.50 23.23
C SER A 36 -13.83 2.43 22.11
N GLN A 37 -14.12 2.11 20.84
CA GLN A 37 -13.81 2.98 19.71
C GLN A 37 -14.44 4.38 19.84
N ALA A 38 -15.71 4.46 20.25
CA ALA A 38 -16.42 5.72 20.43
C ALA A 38 -15.84 6.56 21.55
N LYS A 39 -15.58 5.96 22.72
CA LYS A 39 -14.98 6.65 23.88
C LYS A 39 -13.58 7.16 23.56
N ILE A 40 -12.76 6.33 22.92
CA ILE A 40 -11.46 6.73 22.39
C ILE A 40 -11.63 7.96 21.50
N MET A 41 -12.56 7.93 20.54
CA MET A 41 -12.82 9.07 19.65
C MET A 41 -13.17 10.37 20.38
N ASP A 42 -13.90 10.31 21.48
CA ASP A 42 -14.33 11.48 22.24
C ASP A 42 -13.21 12.03 23.14
N ASP A 43 -12.49 11.19 23.87
CA ASP A 43 -11.29 11.59 24.63
C ASP A 43 -10.26 12.25 23.70
N PHE A 44 -10.22 11.80 22.44
CA PHE A 44 -9.38 12.40 21.40
C PHE A 44 -9.81 13.78 20.91
N LYS A 45 -11.12 14.07 20.87
CA LYS A 45 -11.61 15.41 20.49
C LYS A 45 -11.22 16.44 21.54
N GLU A 46 -11.26 16.03 22.81
CA GLU A 46 -10.85 16.86 23.94
C GLU A 46 -9.35 17.16 23.91
N PHE A 47 -8.51 16.15 23.64
CA PHE A 47 -7.07 16.35 23.44
C PHE A 47 -6.75 17.18 22.18
N ALA A 48 -7.56 17.10 21.12
CA ALA A 48 -7.38 17.90 19.91
C ALA A 48 -7.69 19.39 20.14
N ALA A 49 -8.55 19.72 21.11
CA ALA A 49 -8.92 21.10 21.43
C ALA A 49 -7.81 21.88 22.18
N SER A 50 -6.80 21.20 22.74
CA SER A 50 -5.79 21.82 23.60
C SER A 50 -4.49 22.27 22.90
N GLY A 51 -4.27 21.95 21.62
CA GLY A 51 -2.99 22.18 20.92
C GLY A 51 -2.94 23.38 19.96
N ILE A 52 -2.40 24.53 20.40
CA ILE A 52 -2.30 25.79 19.60
C ILE A 52 -0.97 25.95 18.82
N HIS A 53 -0.01 25.00 18.84
CA HIS A 53 1.36 25.24 18.32
C HIS A 53 1.82 24.51 17.04
N SER A 54 0.97 23.81 16.29
CA SER A 54 1.38 23.11 15.05
C SER A 54 0.97 23.83 13.75
N ARG A 55 1.57 24.99 13.44
CA ARG A 55 1.32 25.70 12.15
C ARG A 55 2.33 25.40 11.05
N ASN A 56 3.61 25.22 11.37
CA ASN A 56 4.67 25.17 10.35
C ASN A 56 4.89 23.77 9.75
N ALA A 57 4.67 22.70 10.51
CA ALA A 57 4.81 21.33 10.02
C ALA A 57 3.60 20.87 9.17
N ARG A 58 2.42 21.45 9.43
CA ARG A 58 1.18 21.24 8.65
C ARG A 58 1.32 21.65 7.17
N GLN A 59 2.26 22.54 6.84
CA GLN A 59 2.38 23.16 5.52
C GLN A 59 3.06 22.25 4.47
N ARG A 60 3.83 21.22 4.86
CA ARG A 60 4.53 20.34 3.88
C ARG A 60 3.75 19.07 3.55
N THR A 61 3.09 18.43 4.52
CA THR A 61 2.17 17.30 4.27
C THR A 61 0.92 17.74 3.50
N THR A 62 0.50 19.01 3.66
CA THR A 62 -0.55 19.58 2.82
C THR A 62 -0.15 19.71 1.37
N ALA A 63 1.12 19.87 0.97
CA ALA A 63 1.45 20.07 -0.44
C ALA A 63 1.06 18.87 -1.33
N ALA A 64 1.38 17.64 -0.92
CA ALA A 64 1.00 16.44 -1.67
C ALA A 64 -0.51 16.16 -1.59
N SER A 65 -1.11 16.31 -0.40
CA SER A 65 -2.56 16.19 -0.23
C SER A 65 -3.33 17.21 -1.09
N ASN A 66 -2.86 18.46 -1.11
CA ASN A 66 -3.43 19.55 -1.88
C ASN A 66 -3.32 19.28 -3.38
N ILE A 67 -2.26 18.63 -3.88
CA ILE A 67 -2.19 18.24 -5.31
C ILE A 67 -3.32 17.26 -5.64
N PHE A 68 -3.50 16.20 -4.85
CA PHE A 68 -4.56 15.21 -5.08
C PHE A 68 -5.97 15.75 -4.84
N GLN A 69 -6.13 16.68 -3.88
CA GLN A 69 -7.42 17.31 -3.58
C GLN A 69 -7.78 18.45 -4.54
N SER A 70 -6.77 19.18 -5.04
CA SER A 70 -6.95 20.29 -6.00
C SER A 70 -7.28 19.79 -7.40
N LEU A 71 -6.78 18.60 -7.77
CA LEU A 71 -7.14 17.96 -9.03
C LEU A 71 -8.64 17.63 -9.04
N ARG A 72 -9.41 18.47 -9.74
CA ARG A 72 -10.84 18.24 -9.93
C ARG A 72 -11.08 16.84 -10.51
N PRO A 73 -12.13 16.11 -10.06
CA PRO A 73 -12.45 14.77 -10.55
C PRO A 73 -12.43 14.68 -12.08
N CYS A 74 -12.97 15.70 -12.76
CA CYS A 74 -13.03 15.78 -14.22
C CYS A 74 -11.65 15.71 -14.88
N VAL A 75 -10.65 16.40 -14.32
CA VAL A 75 -9.28 16.39 -14.85
C VAL A 75 -8.67 15.00 -14.71
N LEU A 76 -8.87 14.33 -13.57
CA LEU A 76 -8.37 12.97 -13.36
C LEU A 76 -9.01 11.96 -14.33
N TYR A 77 -10.33 12.05 -14.57
CA TYR A 77 -10.99 11.17 -15.55
C TYR A 77 -10.52 11.44 -16.98
N PHE A 78 -10.31 12.71 -17.35
CA PHE A 78 -9.77 13.06 -18.66
C PHE A 78 -8.35 12.52 -18.85
N LEU A 79 -7.47 12.68 -17.85
CA LEU A 79 -6.11 12.15 -17.88
C LEU A 79 -6.11 10.61 -17.95
N ALA A 80 -6.97 9.94 -17.16
CA ALA A 80 -7.10 8.49 -17.22
C ALA A 80 -7.60 8.02 -18.60
N ALA A 81 -8.61 8.67 -19.17
CA ALA A 81 -9.10 8.36 -20.50
C ALA A 81 -8.03 8.56 -21.58
N PHE A 82 -7.28 9.67 -21.51
CA PHE A 82 -6.14 9.92 -22.39
C PHE A 82 -5.08 8.82 -22.28
N CYS A 83 -4.67 8.45 -21.07
CA CYS A 83 -3.69 7.39 -20.86
C CYS A 83 -4.17 6.04 -21.41
N VAL A 84 -5.45 5.68 -21.21
CA VAL A 84 -6.03 4.45 -21.77
C VAL A 84 -5.98 4.47 -23.30
N LEU A 85 -6.43 5.55 -23.92
CA LEU A 85 -6.43 5.68 -25.38
C LEU A 85 -5.00 5.64 -25.97
N ALA A 86 -4.06 6.35 -25.35
CA ALA A 86 -2.67 6.37 -25.78
C ALA A 86 -1.94 5.03 -25.57
N SER A 87 -2.32 4.26 -24.54
CA SER A 87 -1.81 2.89 -24.30
C SER A 87 -2.41 1.85 -25.26
N CYS A 88 -3.57 2.14 -25.88
CA CYS A 88 -4.14 1.30 -26.94
C CYS A 88 -3.46 1.52 -28.30
N ALA A 89 -2.79 2.66 -28.52
CA ALA A 89 -2.19 2.97 -29.83
C ALA A 89 -1.16 1.93 -30.30
N PRO A 90 -0.22 1.42 -29.47
CA PRO A 90 0.70 0.35 -29.85
C PRO A 90 -0.01 -0.96 -30.20
N ILE A 91 -1.14 -1.26 -29.52
CA ILE A 91 -1.95 -2.45 -29.81
C ILE A 91 -2.53 -2.34 -31.22
N THR A 92 -3.03 -1.16 -31.61
CA THR A 92 -3.55 -0.94 -32.97
C THR A 92 -2.44 -1.08 -34.01
N VAL A 93 -1.24 -0.54 -33.76
CA VAL A 93 -0.08 -0.69 -34.66
C VAL A 93 0.28 -2.17 -34.84
N SER A 94 0.30 -2.94 -33.76
CA SER A 94 0.56 -4.38 -33.82
C SER A 94 -0.56 -5.15 -34.53
N ALA A 95 -1.83 -4.83 -34.26
CA ALA A 95 -2.98 -5.50 -34.85
C ALA A 95 -3.10 -5.30 -36.37
N VAL A 96 -2.64 -4.16 -36.89
CA VAL A 96 -2.55 -3.89 -38.33
C VAL A 96 -1.35 -4.61 -38.97
N GLY A 97 -0.50 -5.27 -38.19
CA GLY A 97 0.68 -5.99 -38.67
C GLY A 97 1.85 -5.08 -39.03
N LEU A 98 1.87 -3.83 -38.54
CA LEU A 98 2.97 -2.90 -38.82
C LEU A 98 4.25 -3.26 -38.06
N THR A 99 4.14 -3.95 -36.91
CA THR A 99 5.27 -4.37 -36.08
C THR A 99 4.94 -5.66 -35.31
N SER A 100 5.86 -6.63 -35.28
CA SER A 100 5.70 -7.90 -34.56
C SER A 100 6.99 -8.37 -33.86
N SER A 101 7.72 -7.44 -33.22
CA SER A 101 8.89 -7.79 -32.41
C SER A 101 8.50 -8.13 -30.96
N VAL A 102 9.31 -8.97 -30.30
CA VAL A 102 9.15 -9.33 -28.88
C VAL A 102 9.32 -8.09 -27.98
N GLY A 103 10.30 -7.23 -28.28
CA GLY A 103 10.52 -5.97 -27.54
C GLY A 103 9.33 -5.01 -27.66
N PHE A 104 8.65 -4.96 -28.81
CA PHE A 104 7.39 -4.22 -28.93
C PHE A 104 6.27 -4.80 -28.05
N GLY A 105 6.25 -6.13 -27.86
CA GLY A 105 5.37 -6.80 -26.89
C GLY A 105 5.58 -6.29 -25.45
N PHE A 106 6.84 -6.14 -25.02
CA PHE A 106 7.18 -5.55 -23.72
C PHE A 106 6.71 -4.09 -23.58
N ILE A 107 6.81 -3.30 -24.65
CA ILE A 107 6.34 -1.91 -24.67
C ILE A 107 4.81 -1.84 -24.50
N ILE A 108 4.07 -2.69 -25.23
CA ILE A 108 2.61 -2.81 -25.09
C ILE A 108 2.26 -3.21 -23.66
N MET A 109 2.86 -4.28 -23.14
CA MET A 109 2.54 -4.80 -21.81
C MET A 109 2.90 -3.82 -20.70
N SER A 110 4.04 -3.14 -20.80
CA SER A 110 4.40 -2.05 -19.89
C SER A 110 3.36 -0.94 -19.90
N SER A 111 2.95 -0.48 -21.08
CA SER A 111 1.94 0.59 -21.21
C SER A 111 0.61 0.18 -20.57
N ILE A 112 0.13 -1.04 -20.82
CA ILE A 112 -1.11 -1.57 -20.24
C ILE A 112 -0.99 -1.67 -18.71
N LEU A 113 0.03 -2.35 -18.20
CA LEU A 113 0.18 -2.60 -16.76
C LEU A 113 0.37 -1.31 -15.98
N TYR A 114 1.17 -0.36 -16.48
CA TYR A 114 1.31 0.95 -15.83
C TYR A 114 0.03 1.77 -15.90
N THR A 115 -0.75 1.68 -16.97
CA THR A 115 -2.05 2.37 -17.04
C THR A 115 -3.03 1.82 -16.01
N VAL A 116 -3.13 0.48 -15.91
CA VAL A 116 -3.99 -0.19 -14.92
C VAL A 116 -3.53 0.11 -13.49
N ALA A 117 -2.21 0.03 -13.22
CA ALA A 117 -1.63 0.39 -11.94
C ALA A 117 -1.91 1.86 -11.59
N ALA A 118 -1.68 2.80 -12.51
CA ALA A 118 -1.91 4.22 -12.28
C ALA A 118 -3.37 4.53 -11.95
N ILE A 119 -4.32 3.98 -12.71
CA ILE A 119 -5.77 4.17 -12.46
C ILE A 119 -6.13 3.61 -11.09
N SER A 120 -5.67 2.40 -10.77
CA SER A 120 -5.92 1.75 -9.48
C SER A 120 -5.33 2.56 -8.33
N CYS A 121 -4.07 2.98 -8.42
CA CYS A 121 -3.38 3.78 -7.43
C CYS A 121 -4.08 5.13 -7.19
N VAL A 122 -4.42 5.87 -8.25
CA VAL A 122 -5.16 7.14 -8.13
C VAL A 122 -6.52 6.92 -7.48
N PHE A 123 -7.24 5.86 -7.86
CA PHE A 123 -8.53 5.52 -7.27
C PHE A 123 -8.42 5.23 -5.77
N PHE A 124 -7.48 4.36 -5.37
CA PHE A 124 -7.32 3.96 -3.96
C PHE A 124 -6.75 5.06 -3.09
N VAL A 125 -5.74 5.81 -3.56
CA VAL A 125 -5.20 6.96 -2.83
C VAL A 125 -6.28 8.01 -2.62
N ARG A 126 -7.08 8.31 -3.65
CA ARG A 126 -8.19 9.26 -3.53
C ARG A 126 -9.28 8.76 -2.58
N ARG A 127 -9.59 7.47 -2.59
CA ARG A 127 -10.54 6.86 -1.65
C ARG A 127 -10.03 7.01 -0.21
N ALA A 128 -8.76 6.67 0.04
CA ALA A 128 -8.14 6.81 1.36
C ALA A 128 -8.13 8.26 1.83
N LEU A 129 -7.74 9.21 0.96
CA LEU A 129 -7.72 10.65 1.29
C LEU A 129 -9.11 11.26 1.54
N LYS A 130 -10.18 10.60 1.08
CA LYS A 130 -11.57 11.00 1.36
C LYS A 130 -12.15 10.32 2.60
N SER A 131 -11.45 9.34 3.17
CA SER A 131 -11.90 8.66 4.38
C SER A 131 -11.68 9.57 5.59
N ASP A 132 -12.75 9.81 6.35
CA ASP A 132 -12.70 10.59 7.59
C ASP A 132 -11.80 9.90 8.62
N ASP A 133 -11.87 8.57 8.69
CA ASP A 133 -11.04 7.73 9.57
C ASP A 133 -9.55 7.91 9.22
N PHE A 134 -9.21 7.93 7.93
CA PHE A 134 -7.83 8.14 7.47
C PHE A 134 -7.34 9.55 7.80
N THR A 135 -8.17 10.56 7.61
CA THR A 135 -7.82 11.95 7.91
C THR A 135 -7.59 12.15 9.40
N LEU A 136 -8.45 11.56 10.24
CA LEU A 136 -8.29 11.57 11.69
C LEU A 136 -7.01 10.82 12.11
N ALA A 137 -6.75 9.66 11.51
CA ALA A 137 -5.54 8.88 11.73
C ALA A 137 -4.28 9.69 11.36
N LEU A 138 -4.27 10.37 10.22
CA LEU A 138 -3.17 11.23 9.79
C LEU A 138 -2.93 12.41 10.73
N ASP A 139 -4.00 13.06 11.23
CA ASP A 139 -3.88 14.15 12.20
C ASP A 139 -3.24 13.66 13.51
N LYS A 140 -3.65 12.47 13.98
CA LYS A 140 -3.06 11.83 15.17
C LYS A 140 -1.60 11.45 14.94
N LEU A 141 -1.29 10.85 13.80
CA LEU A 141 0.08 10.51 13.42
C LEU A 141 0.96 11.77 13.42
N HIS A 142 0.45 12.86 12.86
CA HIS A 142 1.17 14.13 12.81
C HIS A 142 1.43 14.70 14.21
N LYS A 143 0.41 14.72 15.08
CA LYS A 143 0.57 15.13 16.48
C LYS A 143 1.62 14.28 17.19
N PHE A 144 1.62 12.97 16.96
CA PHE A 144 2.59 12.06 17.54
C PHE A 144 4.01 12.42 17.09
N VAL A 145 4.25 12.56 15.77
CA VAL A 145 5.58 12.84 15.22
C VAL A 145 6.12 14.21 15.64
N VAL A 146 5.27 15.23 15.75
CA VAL A 146 5.70 16.60 16.11
C VAL A 146 6.30 16.66 17.52
N THR A 147 5.81 15.84 18.45
CA THR A 147 6.26 15.85 19.85
C THR A 147 7.71 15.40 20.03
N PHE A 148 8.26 14.61 19.11
CA PHE A 148 9.58 13.96 19.28
C PHE A 148 10.73 14.63 18.51
N GLU A 149 10.53 15.83 17.94
CA GLU A 149 11.56 16.60 17.22
C GLU A 149 12.41 15.79 16.22
N LEU A 150 11.83 14.75 15.62
CA LEU A 150 12.55 13.84 14.73
C LEU A 150 13.09 14.57 13.49
N GLU A 151 14.29 14.19 13.04
CA GLU A 151 14.89 14.59 11.75
C GLU A 151 14.17 13.95 10.54
N TRP A 152 12.83 14.02 10.51
CA TRP A 152 11.97 13.44 9.48
C TRP A 152 12.32 13.93 8.07
N GLY A 153 12.81 15.17 7.95
CA GLY A 153 13.23 15.74 6.67
C GLY A 153 14.35 14.95 5.97
N GLN A 154 15.29 14.35 6.73
CA GLN A 154 16.40 13.60 6.13
C GLN A 154 15.93 12.24 5.60
N VAL A 155 15.19 11.49 6.42
CA VAL A 155 14.67 10.16 6.04
C VAL A 155 13.77 10.26 4.81
N THR A 156 12.89 11.26 4.80
CA THR A 156 11.93 11.46 3.71
C THR A 156 12.58 11.98 2.44
N GLY A 157 13.59 12.84 2.57
CA GLY A 157 14.39 13.32 1.45
C GLY A 157 15.18 12.20 0.76
N LEU A 158 15.74 11.27 1.53
CA LEU A 158 16.43 10.11 0.97
C LEU A 158 15.45 9.20 0.21
N GLU A 159 14.30 8.90 0.83
CA GLU A 159 13.27 8.06 0.21
C GLU A 159 12.76 8.67 -1.10
N TRP A 160 12.46 9.96 -1.11
CA TRP A 160 12.04 10.69 -2.30
C TRP A 160 13.06 10.61 -3.44
N ARG A 161 14.35 10.80 -3.14
CA ARG A 161 15.43 10.70 -4.14
C ARG A 161 15.51 9.31 -4.77
N MET A 162 15.28 8.26 -3.98
CA MET A 162 15.26 6.89 -4.50
C MET A 162 14.10 6.65 -5.47
N TYR A 163 12.88 7.08 -5.11
CA TYR A 163 11.71 6.99 -6.00
C TYR A 163 11.87 7.84 -7.26
N ALA A 164 12.41 9.06 -7.13
CA ALA A 164 12.67 9.94 -8.27
C ALA A 164 13.72 9.34 -9.21
N LEU A 165 14.80 8.77 -8.68
CA LEU A 165 15.81 8.07 -9.48
C LEU A 165 15.21 6.86 -10.20
N ALA A 166 14.44 6.03 -9.50
CA ALA A 166 13.74 4.89 -10.11
C ALA A 166 12.80 5.35 -11.23
N TRP A 167 12.06 6.43 -11.04
CA TRP A 167 11.19 7.00 -12.08
C TRP A 167 11.96 7.46 -13.32
N VAL A 168 13.04 8.22 -13.13
CA VAL A 168 13.90 8.67 -14.24
C VAL A 168 14.46 7.47 -15.00
N LEU A 169 14.92 6.43 -14.30
CA LEU A 169 15.42 5.20 -14.92
C LEU A 169 14.32 4.46 -15.71
N MET A 170 13.09 4.40 -15.19
CA MET A 170 11.95 3.80 -15.91
C MET A 170 11.62 4.56 -17.19
N VAL A 171 11.53 5.89 -17.12
CA VAL A 171 11.21 6.74 -18.28
C VAL A 171 12.32 6.69 -19.32
N ALA A 172 13.59 6.77 -18.89
CA ALA A 172 14.74 6.66 -19.78
C ALA A 172 14.81 5.28 -20.45
N GLY A 173 14.60 4.20 -19.67
CA GLY A 173 14.59 2.83 -20.19
C GLY A 173 13.48 2.61 -21.21
N PHE A 174 12.26 3.09 -20.93
CA PHE A 174 11.13 2.98 -21.86
C PHE A 174 11.35 3.80 -23.15
N GLY A 175 11.85 5.03 -23.03
CA GLY A 175 12.17 5.87 -24.19
C GLY A 175 13.29 5.28 -25.05
N ALA A 176 14.33 4.73 -24.42
CA ALA A 176 15.41 4.06 -25.14
C ALA A 176 14.94 2.77 -25.83
N ALA A 177 14.04 1.99 -25.19
CA ALA A 177 13.42 0.83 -25.83
C ALA A 177 12.61 1.22 -27.08
N LEU A 178 11.78 2.28 -27.00
CA LEU A 178 11.05 2.81 -28.16
C LEU A 178 12.00 3.27 -29.28
N GLY A 179 13.07 3.97 -28.93
CA GLY A 179 14.06 4.45 -29.91
C GLY A 179 14.81 3.31 -30.59
N LEU A 180 15.19 2.27 -29.85
CA LEU A 180 15.88 1.10 -30.41
C LEU A 180 14.97 0.28 -31.33
N GLU A 181 13.69 0.11 -30.97
CA GLU A 181 12.71 -0.56 -31.84
C GLU A 181 12.51 0.21 -33.14
N GLU A 182 12.35 1.54 -33.08
CA GLU A 182 12.23 2.37 -34.29
C GLU A 182 13.48 2.29 -35.16
N TRP A 183 14.66 2.35 -34.53
CA TRP A 183 15.93 2.22 -35.24
C TRP A 183 16.05 0.87 -35.95
N LYS A 184 15.67 -0.24 -35.29
CA LYS A 184 15.68 -1.57 -35.88
C LYS A 184 14.75 -1.67 -37.09
N ILE A 185 13.51 -1.20 -36.96
CA ILE A 185 12.55 -1.20 -38.07
C ILE A 185 13.07 -0.36 -39.24
N SER A 186 13.71 0.79 -38.95
CA SER A 186 14.31 1.62 -39.99
C SER A 186 15.42 0.90 -40.76
N GLN A 187 16.24 0.06 -40.11
CA GLN A 187 17.28 -0.72 -40.77
C GLN A 187 16.71 -1.81 -41.68
N GLU A 188 15.68 -2.52 -41.23
CA GLU A 188 15.02 -3.57 -42.01
C GLU A 188 14.29 -2.97 -43.23
N ALA A 189 13.72 -1.77 -43.09
CA ALA A 189 13.05 -1.07 -44.17
C ALA A 189 13.98 -0.71 -45.35
N TRP A 190 15.24 -0.39 -45.10
CA TRP A 190 16.22 -0.15 -46.18
C TRP A 190 16.49 -1.39 -47.05
N GLN A 191 16.13 -2.59 -46.59
CA GLN A 191 16.35 -3.84 -47.33
C GLN A 191 15.17 -4.25 -48.21
N VAL A 192 13.98 -3.68 -48.00
CA VAL A 192 12.76 -4.05 -48.73
C VAL A 192 12.34 -2.90 -49.64
N ASP A 193 12.35 -3.12 -50.95
CA ASP A 193 11.90 -2.15 -51.98
C ASP A 193 10.37 -1.92 -51.91
N LEU A 194 9.91 -1.26 -50.85
CA LEU A 194 8.52 -0.82 -50.68
C LEU A 194 8.23 0.42 -51.52
N THR A 195 6.97 0.56 -51.96
CA THR A 195 6.53 1.75 -52.70
C THR A 195 6.63 3.01 -51.81
N PRO A 196 7.27 4.10 -52.28
CA PRO A 196 7.63 5.24 -51.44
C PRO A 196 6.48 5.84 -50.62
N GLY A 197 5.26 5.92 -51.18
CA GLY A 197 4.13 6.58 -50.52
C GLY A 197 3.48 5.82 -49.36
N VAL A 198 3.54 4.48 -49.35
CA VAL A 198 2.93 3.68 -48.26
C VAL A 198 3.85 3.66 -47.03
N TYR A 199 5.15 3.65 -47.26
CA TYR A 199 6.17 3.67 -46.21
C TYR A 199 6.12 4.94 -45.36
N ASP A 200 5.89 6.10 -45.99
CA ASP A 200 5.82 7.40 -45.31
C ASP A 200 4.66 7.46 -44.30
N ILE A 201 3.46 7.00 -44.70
CA ILE A 201 2.28 7.02 -43.83
C ILE A 201 2.49 6.08 -42.64
N ALA A 202 2.94 4.85 -42.87
CA ALA A 202 3.17 3.87 -41.81
C ALA A 202 4.22 4.36 -40.80
N THR A 203 5.30 4.98 -41.29
CA THR A 203 6.35 5.56 -40.43
C THR A 203 5.83 6.71 -39.60
N ILE A 204 5.10 7.66 -40.20
CA ILE A 204 4.47 8.76 -39.46
C ILE A 204 3.52 8.23 -38.39
N THR A 205 2.66 7.26 -38.72
CA THR A 205 1.75 6.64 -37.75
C THR A 205 2.50 5.99 -36.58
N ARG A 206 3.54 5.19 -36.85
CA ARG A 206 4.36 4.53 -35.81
C ARG A 206 5.01 5.56 -34.88
N ILE A 207 5.62 6.61 -35.43
CA ILE A 207 6.27 7.67 -34.65
C ILE A 207 5.24 8.39 -33.77
N VAL A 208 4.10 8.80 -34.33
CA VAL A 208 3.05 9.49 -33.56
C VAL A 208 2.51 8.60 -32.44
N CYS A 209 2.24 7.33 -32.71
CA CYS A 209 1.83 6.36 -31.69
C CYS A 209 2.90 6.19 -30.61
N GLY A 210 4.18 6.05 -30.99
CA GLY A 210 5.30 5.92 -30.05
C GLY A 210 5.44 7.13 -29.13
N VAL A 211 5.31 8.36 -29.66
CA VAL A 211 5.34 9.59 -28.87
C VAL A 211 4.16 9.66 -27.89
N LEU A 212 2.94 9.35 -28.35
CA LEU A 212 1.76 9.33 -27.49
C LEU A 212 1.90 8.30 -26.35
N SER A 213 2.39 7.10 -26.66
CA SER A 213 2.63 6.06 -25.66
C SER A 213 3.74 6.45 -24.69
N PHE A 214 4.81 7.13 -25.13
CA PHE A 214 5.85 7.65 -24.25
C PHE A 214 5.31 8.68 -23.25
N ILE A 215 4.49 9.64 -23.73
CA ILE A 215 3.85 10.64 -22.87
C ILE A 215 2.93 9.96 -21.85
N ALA A 216 2.06 9.05 -22.31
CA ALA A 216 1.13 8.33 -21.45
C ALA A 216 1.87 7.46 -20.41
N PHE A 217 2.89 6.73 -20.82
CA PHE A 217 3.74 5.94 -19.93
C PHE A 217 4.43 6.81 -18.88
N THR A 218 4.97 7.98 -19.27
CA THR A 218 5.63 8.92 -18.35
C THR A 218 4.65 9.40 -17.27
N MET A 219 3.41 9.73 -17.67
CA MET A 219 2.37 10.18 -16.75
C MET A 219 1.89 9.04 -15.83
N CYS A 220 1.63 7.85 -16.37
CA CYS A 220 1.19 6.69 -15.60
C CYS A 220 2.26 6.23 -14.61
N SER A 221 3.52 6.12 -15.04
CA SER A 221 4.65 5.76 -14.17
C SER A 221 4.87 6.79 -13.07
N ALA A 222 4.74 8.09 -13.35
CA ALA A 222 4.81 9.13 -12.33
C ALA A 222 3.70 8.98 -11.27
N ALA A 223 2.47 8.66 -11.69
CA ALA A 223 1.35 8.44 -10.77
C ALA A 223 1.56 7.20 -9.88
N VAL A 224 2.08 6.11 -10.44
CA VAL A 224 2.42 4.89 -9.67
C VAL A 224 3.52 5.18 -8.66
N VAL A 225 4.63 5.79 -9.09
CA VAL A 225 5.76 6.16 -8.21
C VAL A 225 5.31 7.07 -7.07
N LEU A 226 4.47 8.07 -7.37
CA LEU A 226 3.95 8.97 -6.36
C LEU A 226 3.06 8.25 -5.35
N ALA A 227 2.20 7.33 -5.81
CA ALA A 227 1.36 6.55 -4.93
C ALA A 227 2.18 5.61 -4.02
N ASP A 228 3.17 4.93 -4.58
CA ASP A 228 4.07 4.05 -3.81
C ASP A 228 4.91 4.85 -2.81
N TYR A 229 5.40 6.03 -3.21
CA TYR A 229 6.10 6.95 -2.31
C TYR A 229 5.21 7.38 -1.14
N VAL A 230 3.95 7.76 -1.41
CA VAL A 230 3.00 8.16 -0.35
C VAL A 230 2.74 6.99 0.62
N GLN A 231 2.55 5.77 0.09
CA GLN A 231 2.35 4.58 0.93
C GLN A 231 3.61 4.26 1.76
N SER A 232 4.80 4.28 1.14
CA SER A 232 6.07 4.05 1.84
C SER A 232 6.32 5.09 2.94
N HIS A 233 6.13 6.37 2.62
CA HIS A 233 6.28 7.49 3.56
C HIS A 233 5.36 7.36 4.76
N LEU A 234 4.11 6.93 4.54
CA LEU A 234 3.16 6.71 5.61
C LEU A 234 3.58 5.56 6.54
N LEU A 235 4.04 4.44 5.96
CA LEU A 235 4.53 3.29 6.71
C LEU A 235 5.78 3.62 7.53
N LEU A 236 6.71 4.39 6.96
CA LEU A 236 7.87 4.92 7.69
C LEU A 236 7.44 5.84 8.84
N GLY A 237 6.38 6.64 8.65
CA GLY A 237 5.86 7.54 9.68
C GLY A 237 5.29 6.77 10.87
N LEU A 238 4.59 5.67 10.58
CA LEU A 238 4.12 4.73 11.60
C LEU A 238 5.27 4.02 12.31
N ASP A 239 6.29 3.61 11.57
CA ASP A 239 7.48 2.97 12.14
C ASP A 239 8.19 3.89 13.15
N LYS A 240 8.35 5.18 12.81
CA LYS A 240 8.92 6.17 13.73
C LYS A 240 8.02 6.52 14.89
N SER A 241 6.70 6.49 14.69
CA SER A 241 5.75 6.68 15.77
C SER A 241 5.82 5.53 16.80
N LEU A 242 6.11 4.30 16.36
CA LEU A 242 6.39 3.21 17.28
C LEU A 242 7.69 3.41 18.07
N ASP A 243 8.77 3.87 17.43
CA ASP A 243 10.03 4.19 18.14
C ASP A 243 9.79 5.19 19.26
N CYS A 244 9.06 6.25 18.93
CA CYS A 244 8.75 7.32 19.86
C CYS A 244 7.84 6.88 21.01
N TRP A 245 6.86 6.02 20.73
CA TRP A 245 6.06 5.39 21.79
C TRP A 245 6.94 4.54 22.71
N CYS A 246 7.85 3.74 22.17
CA CYS A 246 8.79 2.95 22.98
C CYS A 246 9.65 3.85 23.89
N CYS A 247 10.13 4.99 23.40
CA CYS A 247 10.83 5.98 24.23
C CYS A 247 9.93 6.52 25.35
N SER A 248 8.70 6.89 25.03
CA SER A 248 7.76 7.42 26.03
C SER A 248 7.42 6.43 27.15
N VAL A 249 7.44 5.13 26.86
CA VAL A 249 7.19 4.08 27.87
C VAL A 249 8.37 3.89 28.82
N LEU A 250 9.59 4.23 28.40
CA LEU A 250 10.76 4.15 29.29
C LEU A 250 10.68 5.15 30.45
N ASP A 251 10.09 6.32 30.20
CA ASP A 251 10.01 7.43 31.16
C ASP A 251 8.64 7.53 31.86
N GLY A 252 7.66 6.72 31.46
CA GLY A 252 6.25 6.88 31.81
C GLY A 252 5.67 5.81 32.74
N ASP A 253 4.44 6.05 33.21
CA ASP A 253 3.63 5.07 33.93
C ASP A 253 3.05 4.03 32.96
N PHE A 254 3.21 2.73 33.28
CA PHE A 254 2.68 1.62 32.51
C PHE A 254 1.16 1.67 32.33
N SER A 255 0.42 2.25 33.28
CA SER A 255 -1.03 2.44 33.14
C SER A 255 -1.35 3.37 31.96
N SER A 256 -0.67 4.51 31.88
CA SER A 256 -0.81 5.46 30.74
C SER A 256 -0.32 4.87 29.41
N ALA A 257 0.65 3.94 29.48
CA ALA A 257 1.16 3.23 28.31
C ALA A 257 0.10 2.31 27.66
N VAL A 258 -0.84 1.77 28.44
CA VAL A 258 -1.96 0.96 27.92
C VAL A 258 -2.86 1.81 27.01
N ASP A 259 -3.28 2.97 27.49
CA ASP A 259 -4.16 3.87 26.74
C ASP A 259 -3.49 4.38 25.46
N SER A 260 -2.22 4.80 25.57
CA SER A 260 -1.44 5.24 24.41
C SER A 260 -1.16 4.10 23.41
N TRP A 261 -0.96 2.86 23.86
CA TRP A 261 -0.83 1.70 22.98
C TRP A 261 -2.13 1.40 22.24
N ASN A 262 -3.27 1.43 22.93
CA ASN A 262 -4.58 1.22 22.32
C ASN A 262 -4.84 2.26 21.21
N CYS A 263 -4.43 3.50 21.44
CA CYS A 263 -4.44 4.55 20.44
C CYS A 263 -3.53 4.24 19.23
N MET A 264 -2.31 3.77 19.48
CA MET A 264 -1.35 3.37 18.44
C MET A 264 -1.88 2.19 17.60
N GLN A 265 -2.47 1.19 18.25
CA GLN A 265 -3.09 0.05 17.58
C GLN A 265 -4.26 0.49 16.69
N ALA A 266 -5.12 1.37 17.19
CA ALA A 266 -6.22 1.93 16.40
C ALA A 266 -5.70 2.69 15.18
N LEU A 267 -4.63 3.48 15.35
CA LEU A 267 -3.96 4.21 14.27
C LEU A 267 -3.40 3.28 13.19
N LEU A 268 -2.65 2.25 13.59
CA LEU A 268 -2.09 1.23 12.69
C LEU A 268 -3.20 0.51 11.91
N LYS A 269 -4.29 0.12 12.58
CA LYS A 269 -5.42 -0.56 11.96
C LYS A 269 -6.17 0.34 10.97
N ALA A 270 -6.43 1.59 11.35
CA ALA A 270 -7.13 2.56 10.49
C ALA A 270 -6.34 2.82 9.20
N ILE A 271 -5.04 3.14 9.32
CA ILE A 271 -4.19 3.37 8.16
C ILE A 271 -4.04 2.08 7.33
N GLY A 272 -3.77 0.95 7.99
CA GLY A 272 -3.61 -0.34 7.32
C GLY A 272 -4.81 -0.71 6.47
N LYS A 273 -6.02 -0.58 7.02
CA LYS A 273 -7.29 -0.87 6.32
C LYS A 273 -7.46 -0.02 5.06
N GLU A 274 -7.14 1.27 5.14
CA GLU A 274 -7.34 2.20 4.02
C GLU A 274 -6.33 1.96 2.90
N ILE A 275 -5.06 1.67 3.23
CA ILE A 275 -4.03 1.44 2.21
C ILE A 275 -4.00 0.01 1.68
N ALA A 276 -4.55 -0.97 2.40
CA ALA A 276 -4.50 -2.40 2.06
C ALA A 276 -5.02 -2.71 0.64
N SER A 277 -6.07 -2.02 0.18
CA SER A 277 -6.65 -2.28 -1.14
C SER A 277 -5.75 -1.77 -2.28
N GLY A 278 -5.20 -0.57 -2.13
CA GLY A 278 -4.23 -0.01 -3.07
C GLY A 278 -2.95 -0.84 -3.11
N PHE A 279 -2.46 -1.24 -1.95
CA PHE A 279 -1.31 -2.10 -1.79
C PHE A 279 -1.49 -3.45 -2.51
N LEU A 280 -2.62 -4.13 -2.31
CA LEU A 280 -2.90 -5.42 -2.96
C LEU A 280 -3.02 -5.29 -4.47
N ALA A 281 -3.66 -4.23 -4.97
CA ALA A 281 -3.77 -3.97 -6.39
C ALA A 281 -2.39 -3.74 -7.02
N ALA A 282 -1.56 -2.89 -6.41
CA ALA A 282 -0.23 -2.59 -6.91
C ALA A 282 0.67 -3.84 -6.92
N GLN A 283 0.65 -4.63 -5.84
CA GLN A 283 1.32 -5.94 -5.76
C GLN A 283 0.88 -6.91 -6.86
N THR A 284 -0.43 -7.01 -7.11
CA THR A 284 -0.97 -7.91 -8.13
C THR A 284 -0.49 -7.50 -9.52
N VAL A 285 -0.53 -6.21 -9.85
CA VAL A 285 -0.08 -5.71 -11.15
C VAL A 285 1.44 -5.87 -11.32
N GLY A 286 2.23 -5.57 -10.28
CA GLY A 286 3.67 -5.81 -10.28
C GLY A 286 4.03 -7.29 -10.45
N ALA A 287 3.29 -8.20 -9.80
CA ALA A 287 3.47 -9.65 -9.95
C ALA A 287 3.15 -10.13 -11.38
N ILE A 288 2.10 -9.61 -12.01
CA ILE A 288 1.79 -9.90 -13.42
C ILE A 288 2.94 -9.41 -14.31
N GLY A 289 3.47 -8.21 -14.05
CA GLY A 289 4.60 -7.64 -14.79
C GLY A 289 5.85 -8.52 -14.71
N VAL A 290 6.24 -8.97 -13.51
CA VAL A 290 7.40 -9.85 -13.38
C VAL A 290 7.14 -11.20 -14.03
N ILE A 291 5.97 -11.82 -13.85
CA ILE A 291 5.63 -13.08 -14.53
C ILE A 291 5.75 -12.95 -16.05
N TYR A 292 5.31 -11.83 -16.62
CA TYR A 292 5.47 -11.56 -18.05
C TYR A 292 6.95 -11.47 -18.45
N VAL A 293 7.76 -10.71 -17.72
CA VAL A 293 9.21 -10.62 -17.98
C VAL A 293 9.87 -11.98 -17.96
N LEU A 294 9.51 -12.79 -16.97
CA LEU A 294 10.04 -14.13 -16.80
C LEU A 294 9.62 -15.05 -17.94
N ALA A 295 8.34 -15.08 -18.30
CA ALA A 295 7.85 -15.88 -19.43
C ALA A 295 8.59 -15.52 -20.73
N SER A 296 8.72 -14.22 -21.02
CA SER A 296 9.42 -13.73 -22.21
C SER A 296 10.93 -14.03 -22.18
N SER A 297 11.58 -13.85 -21.04
CA SER A 297 13.02 -14.17 -20.87
C SER A 297 13.30 -15.64 -21.12
N VAL A 298 12.37 -16.52 -20.74
CA VAL A 298 12.52 -17.94 -21.01
C VAL A 298 12.33 -18.25 -22.49
N THR A 299 11.34 -17.65 -23.15
CA THR A 299 11.20 -17.75 -24.61
C THR A 299 12.46 -17.29 -25.34
N PHE A 300 13.09 -16.21 -24.88
CA PHE A 300 14.34 -15.70 -25.42
C PHE A 300 15.52 -16.66 -25.20
N ALA A 301 15.67 -17.20 -23.99
CA ALA A 301 16.76 -18.12 -23.64
C ALA A 301 16.79 -19.39 -24.52
N PHE A 302 15.65 -19.79 -25.07
CA PHE A 302 15.53 -20.95 -25.96
C PHE A 302 15.61 -20.64 -27.46
N GLN A 303 15.86 -19.39 -27.84
CA GLN A 303 16.10 -19.06 -29.24
C GLN A 303 17.46 -19.60 -29.71
N SER A 304 17.47 -20.31 -30.84
CA SER A 304 18.67 -20.96 -31.40
C SER A 304 19.72 -19.98 -31.94
N ARG A 305 19.39 -18.70 -32.06
CA ARG A 305 20.26 -17.65 -32.57
C ARG A 305 20.35 -16.50 -31.57
N PHE A 306 21.41 -16.51 -30.76
CA PHE A 306 21.70 -15.41 -29.86
C PHE A 306 22.20 -14.21 -30.67
N GLN A 307 21.42 -13.12 -30.69
CA GLN A 307 21.83 -11.84 -31.23
C GLN A 307 21.81 -10.79 -30.11
N LEU A 308 22.96 -10.12 -29.91
CA LEU A 308 23.18 -9.23 -28.76
C LEU A 308 22.31 -7.98 -28.79
N ASP A 309 21.97 -7.50 -29.99
CA ASP A 309 21.03 -6.41 -30.23
C ASP A 309 19.62 -6.75 -29.76
N ILE A 310 19.11 -7.96 -30.07
CA ILE A 310 17.81 -8.43 -29.59
C ILE A 310 17.80 -8.54 -28.06
N ALA A 311 18.85 -9.13 -27.49
CA ALA A 311 19.00 -9.27 -26.04
C ALA A 311 18.97 -7.91 -25.33
N ALA A 312 19.64 -6.90 -25.90
CA ALA A 312 19.70 -5.56 -25.33
C ALA A 312 18.34 -4.86 -25.37
N VAL A 313 17.60 -4.96 -26.47
CA VAL A 313 16.24 -4.38 -26.62
C VAL A 313 15.27 -5.04 -25.64
N GLU A 314 15.29 -6.36 -25.53
CA GLU A 314 14.44 -7.09 -24.58
C GLU A 314 14.79 -6.76 -23.12
N SER A 315 16.08 -6.71 -22.80
CA SER A 315 16.53 -6.35 -21.44
C SER A 315 16.09 -4.94 -21.06
N LEU A 316 16.26 -3.97 -21.96
CA LEU A 316 15.91 -2.58 -21.71
C LEU A 316 14.40 -2.36 -21.64
N SER A 317 13.63 -3.04 -22.50
CA SER A 317 12.16 -2.99 -22.48
C SER A 317 11.54 -3.72 -21.28
N SER A 318 12.25 -4.66 -20.66
CA SER A 318 11.82 -5.32 -19.41
C SER A 318 12.02 -4.45 -18.15
N LEU A 319 12.92 -3.46 -18.21
CA LEU A 319 13.33 -2.67 -17.05
C LEU A 319 12.15 -1.97 -16.34
N PRO A 320 11.18 -1.34 -17.03
CA PRO A 320 10.00 -0.79 -16.38
C PRO A 320 9.23 -1.83 -15.54
N LEU A 321 8.96 -3.01 -16.09
CA LEU A 321 8.18 -4.04 -15.39
C LEU A 321 8.91 -4.57 -14.14
N LEU A 322 10.24 -4.72 -14.22
CA LEU A 322 11.07 -5.10 -13.08
C LEU A 322 11.07 -4.02 -11.99
N LEU A 323 11.16 -2.74 -12.39
CA LEU A 323 11.11 -1.61 -11.46
C LEU A 323 9.72 -1.46 -10.84
N LEU A 324 8.64 -1.69 -11.59
CA LEU A 324 7.28 -1.76 -11.05
C LEU A 324 7.19 -2.80 -9.93
N PHE A 325 7.67 -4.01 -10.17
CA PHE A 325 7.70 -5.05 -9.15
C PHE A 325 8.58 -4.67 -7.95
N ALA A 326 9.77 -4.12 -8.19
CA ALA A 326 10.70 -3.72 -7.13
C ALA A 326 10.14 -2.62 -6.21
N LEU A 327 9.49 -1.59 -6.78
CA LEU A 327 8.84 -0.52 -6.01
C LEU A 327 7.71 -1.07 -5.12
N ASN A 328 6.89 -1.96 -5.67
CA ASN A 328 5.85 -2.66 -4.91
C ASN A 328 6.45 -3.47 -3.75
N MET A 329 7.49 -4.25 -4.02
CA MET A 329 8.18 -5.04 -3.01
C MET A 329 8.81 -4.17 -1.91
N ARG A 330 9.30 -2.98 -2.25
CA ARG A 330 9.79 -2.01 -1.27
C ARG A 330 8.70 -1.58 -0.30
N VAL A 331 7.52 -1.18 -0.79
CA VAL A 331 6.38 -0.82 0.08
C VAL A 331 6.00 -1.99 1.00
N CYS A 332 5.99 -3.22 0.45
CA CYS A 332 5.70 -4.44 1.21
C CYS A 332 6.73 -4.68 2.32
N SER A 333 8.01 -4.44 2.03
CA SER A 333 9.09 -4.59 3.00
C SER A 333 8.93 -3.64 4.19
N HIS A 334 8.47 -2.40 3.97
CA HIS A 334 8.15 -1.46 5.05
C HIS A 334 6.98 -1.93 5.90
N GLY A 335 5.91 -2.42 5.27
CA GLY A 335 4.75 -2.98 5.99
C GLY A 335 5.12 -4.21 6.83
N ALA A 336 5.95 -5.09 6.29
CA ALA A 336 6.45 -6.27 7.01
C ALA A 336 7.39 -5.89 8.18
N ALA A 337 8.30 -4.94 7.97
CA ALA A 337 9.20 -4.44 9.01
C ALA A 337 8.41 -3.82 10.18
N LEU A 338 7.39 -3.01 9.87
CA LEU A 338 6.49 -2.42 10.85
C LEU A 338 5.79 -3.48 11.71
N THR A 339 5.33 -4.57 11.08
CA THR A 339 4.71 -5.70 11.78
C THR A 339 5.67 -6.43 12.71
N GLU A 340 6.89 -6.71 12.26
CA GLU A 340 7.90 -7.38 13.11
C GLU A 340 8.30 -6.50 14.30
N LYS A 341 8.36 -5.18 14.10
CA LYS A 341 8.59 -4.24 15.19
C LYS A 341 7.48 -4.29 16.22
N CYS A 342 6.21 -4.25 15.80
CA CYS A 342 5.07 -4.43 16.70
C CYS A 342 5.15 -5.74 17.50
N ARG A 343 5.66 -6.81 16.88
CA ARG A 343 5.84 -8.13 17.53
C ARG A 343 6.98 -8.15 18.55
N ALA A 344 8.00 -7.31 18.37
CA ALA A 344 9.14 -7.22 19.29
C ALA A 344 8.84 -6.35 20.54
N ILE A 345 7.87 -5.43 20.45
CA ILE A 345 7.55 -4.48 21.53
C ILE A 345 7.21 -5.13 22.88
N PRO A 346 6.39 -6.20 22.98
CA PRO A 346 6.15 -6.86 24.27
C PRO A 346 7.43 -7.31 24.97
N ALA A 347 8.38 -7.86 24.22
CA ALA A 347 9.67 -8.29 24.77
C ALA A 347 10.52 -7.10 25.22
N PHE A 348 10.50 -5.99 24.46
CA PHE A 348 11.14 -4.74 24.84
C PHE A 348 10.56 -4.19 26.16
N VAL A 349 9.24 -4.09 26.30
CA VAL A 349 8.59 -3.60 27.52
C VAL A 349 8.93 -4.48 28.73
N ASN A 350 9.01 -5.79 28.53
CA ASN A 350 9.38 -6.73 29.59
C ASN A 350 10.84 -6.58 30.06
N GLN A 351 11.72 -5.95 29.26
CA GLN A 351 13.11 -5.68 29.61
C GLN A 351 13.31 -4.36 30.36
N ILE A 352 12.28 -3.52 30.46
CA ILE A 352 12.36 -2.24 31.18
C ILE A 352 12.53 -2.53 32.67
N PRO A 353 13.60 -2.03 33.33
CA PRO A 353 13.83 -2.27 34.74
C PRO A 353 12.72 -1.63 35.58
N SER A 354 12.24 -2.33 36.61
CA SER A 354 11.33 -1.73 37.60
C SER A 354 12.13 -0.77 38.49
N GLN A 355 11.59 0.42 38.72
CA GLN A 355 12.21 1.38 39.64
C GLN A 355 12.06 0.94 41.10
N ASP A 356 10.97 0.21 41.40
CA ASP A 356 10.71 -0.34 42.72
C ASP A 356 11.46 -1.67 42.92
N ALA A 357 11.85 -1.90 44.17
CA ALA A 357 12.50 -3.14 44.62
C ALA A 357 11.59 -4.37 44.54
N ASP A 358 10.33 -4.18 44.13
CA ASP A 358 9.39 -5.27 43.95
C ASP A 358 9.81 -6.16 42.77
N PRO A 359 9.97 -7.47 43.00
CA PRO A 359 10.46 -8.38 41.97
C PRO A 359 9.46 -8.58 40.81
N ILE A 360 8.19 -8.18 40.98
CA ILE A 360 7.12 -8.38 40.00
C ILE A 360 6.27 -7.11 39.89
N ASP A 361 6.50 -6.35 38.83
CA ASP A 361 5.64 -5.24 38.43
C ASP A 361 4.40 -5.77 37.67
N LEU A 362 3.24 -5.66 38.31
CA LEU A 362 1.96 -6.14 37.77
C LEU A 362 1.48 -5.31 36.58
N ASP A 363 1.72 -4.00 36.58
CA ASP A 363 1.27 -3.09 35.52
C ASP A 363 2.10 -3.28 34.26
N ARG A 364 3.41 -3.46 34.40
CA ARG A 364 4.29 -3.89 33.30
C ARG A 364 3.83 -5.22 32.71
N THR A 365 3.53 -6.21 33.56
CA THR A 365 3.08 -7.53 33.12
C THR A 365 1.74 -7.46 32.37
N TYR A 366 0.81 -6.63 32.87
CA TYR A 366 -0.47 -6.36 32.21
C TYR A 366 -0.26 -5.72 30.85
N LEU A 367 0.57 -4.68 30.76
CA LEU A 367 0.89 -3.99 29.51
C LEU A 367 1.51 -4.94 28.48
N VAL A 368 2.51 -5.74 28.88
CA VAL A 368 3.15 -6.73 27.98
C VAL A 368 2.12 -7.68 27.40
N ARG A 369 1.24 -8.22 28.26
CA ARG A 369 0.17 -9.12 27.82
C ARG A 369 -0.84 -8.43 26.92
N PHE A 370 -1.26 -7.21 27.28
CA PHE A 370 -2.18 -6.41 26.48
C PHE A 370 -1.63 -6.15 25.07
N ILE A 371 -0.36 -5.76 24.94
CA ILE A 371 0.31 -5.53 23.67
C ILE A 371 0.37 -6.83 22.85
N ALA A 372 0.76 -7.95 23.47
CA ALA A 372 0.83 -9.25 22.80
C ALA A 372 -0.55 -9.69 22.26
N ASP A 373 -1.59 -9.58 23.09
CA ASP A 373 -2.95 -9.99 22.75
C ASP A 373 -3.61 -9.03 21.72
N SER A 374 -3.22 -7.75 21.71
CA SER A 374 -3.72 -6.73 20.77
C SER A 374 -3.43 -7.06 19.29
N SER A 375 -2.44 -7.94 19.03
CA SER A 375 -2.03 -8.38 17.70
C SER A 375 -1.68 -7.25 16.72
N ALA A 376 -1.26 -6.06 17.21
CA ALA A 376 -0.93 -4.91 16.36
C ALA A 376 0.08 -5.24 15.23
N GLY A 377 -0.06 -4.55 14.11
CA GLY A 377 0.76 -4.73 12.91
C GLY A 377 0.06 -4.24 11.65
N PHE A 378 0.66 -4.52 10.50
CA PHE A 378 0.09 -4.20 9.20
C PHE A 378 -0.78 -5.35 8.69
N PHE A 379 -2.07 -5.08 8.44
CA PHE A 379 -3.04 -6.07 7.98
C PHE A 379 -3.49 -5.77 6.54
N VAL A 380 -3.50 -6.80 5.70
CA VAL A 380 -4.04 -6.76 4.34
C VAL A 380 -5.15 -7.80 4.26
N LYS A 381 -6.41 -7.37 4.17
CA LYS A 381 -7.61 -8.25 4.18
C LYS A 381 -7.55 -9.27 5.33
N ASP A 382 -7.38 -8.78 6.55
CA ASP A 382 -7.28 -9.58 7.79
C ASP A 382 -6.05 -10.49 7.91
N ILE A 383 -5.17 -10.51 6.91
CA ILE A 383 -3.90 -11.23 6.97
C ILE A 383 -2.82 -10.28 7.48
N LYS A 384 -2.19 -10.65 8.60
CA LYS A 384 -1.06 -9.93 9.17
C LYS A 384 0.19 -10.15 8.31
N LEU A 385 0.72 -9.07 7.71
CA LEU A 385 1.88 -9.14 6.84
C LEU A 385 3.16 -9.28 7.67
N THR A 386 3.71 -10.50 7.76
CA THR A 386 4.97 -10.78 8.47
C THR A 386 6.16 -10.80 7.51
N ARG A 387 7.37 -10.64 8.05
CA ARG A 387 8.61 -10.79 7.24
C ARG A 387 8.74 -12.20 6.66
N GLU A 388 8.27 -13.20 7.40
CA GLU A 388 8.23 -14.58 6.93
C GLU A 388 7.32 -14.74 5.71
N MET A 389 6.10 -14.16 5.73
CA MET A 389 5.20 -14.18 4.58
C MET A 389 5.79 -13.45 3.37
N PHE A 390 6.44 -12.31 3.60
CA PHE A 390 7.17 -11.59 2.55
C PHE A 390 8.24 -12.45 1.89
N MET A 391 9.11 -13.10 2.69
CA MET A 391 10.15 -13.99 2.18
C MET A 391 9.58 -15.21 1.46
N LYS A 392 8.49 -15.80 1.97
CA LYS A 392 7.79 -16.92 1.33
C LYS A 392 7.25 -16.52 -0.04
N ASN A 393 6.65 -15.35 -0.17
CA ASN A 393 6.18 -14.83 -1.47
C ASN A 393 7.35 -14.64 -2.43
N PHE A 394 8.46 -14.07 -1.97
CA PHE A 394 9.65 -13.90 -2.82
C PHE A 394 10.23 -15.24 -3.29
N ILE A 395 10.39 -16.21 -2.38
CA ILE A 395 10.87 -17.56 -2.71
C ILE A 395 9.89 -18.28 -3.62
N MET A 396 8.58 -18.13 -3.42
CA MET A 396 7.57 -18.74 -4.29
C MET A 396 7.66 -18.19 -5.72
N VAL A 397 7.74 -16.87 -5.88
CA VAL A 397 7.90 -16.24 -7.21
C VAL A 397 9.22 -16.67 -7.86
N GLY A 398 10.33 -16.66 -7.11
CA GLY A 398 11.64 -17.12 -7.60
C GLY A 398 11.69 -18.64 -7.88
N GLY A 399 10.95 -19.44 -7.13
CA GLY A 399 10.86 -20.89 -7.29
C GLY A 399 10.02 -21.30 -8.49
N ILE A 400 8.86 -20.65 -8.69
CA ILE A 400 8.03 -20.79 -9.90
C ILE A 400 8.87 -20.41 -11.12
N LEU A 401 9.63 -19.32 -11.02
CA LEU A 401 10.58 -18.90 -12.06
C LEU A 401 11.60 -20.00 -12.37
N SER A 402 12.35 -20.45 -11.37
CA SER A 402 13.39 -21.47 -11.57
C SER A 402 12.83 -22.78 -12.10
N GLY A 403 11.64 -23.19 -11.63
CA GLY A 403 10.96 -24.41 -12.07
C GLY A 403 10.48 -24.32 -13.51
N PHE A 404 9.90 -23.19 -13.91
CA PHE A 404 9.46 -22.95 -15.28
C PHE A 404 10.65 -22.98 -16.26
N VAL A 405 11.75 -22.32 -15.91
CA VAL A 405 13.01 -22.36 -16.66
C VAL A 405 13.51 -23.82 -16.81
N GLY A 406 13.50 -24.59 -15.71
CA GLY A 406 13.99 -25.97 -15.70
C GLY A 406 13.11 -26.98 -16.45
N VAL A 407 11.79 -26.78 -16.50
CA VAL A 407 10.89 -27.61 -17.31
C VAL A 407 11.13 -27.34 -18.79
N LEU A 408 11.20 -26.06 -19.16
CA LEU A 408 11.42 -25.68 -20.55
C LEU A 408 12.82 -26.08 -21.05
N SER A 409 13.83 -26.14 -20.17
CA SER A 409 15.17 -26.60 -20.56
C SER A 409 15.26 -28.10 -20.88
N ARG A 410 14.22 -28.89 -20.58
CA ARG A 410 14.18 -30.35 -20.85
C ARG A 410 13.40 -30.72 -22.12
N PHE A 411 12.67 -29.78 -22.70
CA PHE A 411 11.97 -29.98 -23.97
C PHE A 411 12.86 -29.67 -25.20
N ASN A 412 14.13 -29.32 -24.95
CA ASN A 412 15.24 -29.34 -25.89
C ASN A 412 16.19 -30.48 -25.53
#